data_AF-A0A3S3NTG3-F1
#
_entry.id   AF-A0A3S3NTG3-F1
#
_cell.length_a   1.000
_cell.length_b   1.000
_cell.length_c   1.000
_cell.angle_alpha   90.00
_cell.angle_beta   90.00
_cell.angle_gamma   90.00
#
_symmetry.space_group_name_H-M   'P 1'
#
loop_
_entity.id
_entity.type
_entity.pdbx_description
1 polymer ?
#
loop_
_entity_poly.entity_id
_entity_poly.type
_entity_poly.pdbx_seq_one_letter_code
_entity_poly.pdbx_strand_id
1 'polypeptide(L)' 'MDKILVLDSGRVLEYDAPYLLLNNEKGHFKRLVSQLGDKIANSLYQMAKNAYEKIENTNL' A
#
# COMPACT_ATOMS: atom_id res chain seq x y z
N MET A 1 4.43 -4.67 11.49
CA MET A 1 4.41 -4.31 10.07
C MET A 1 4.33 -2.81 9.94
N ASP A 2 5.11 -2.22 9.03
CA ASP A 2 5.04 -0.79 8.77
C ASP A 2 3.71 -0.43 8.10
N LYS A 3 3.19 0.76 8.43
CA LYS A 3 1.92 1.28 7.92
C LYS A 3 2.12 2.62 7.23
N ILE A 4 1.27 2.92 6.26
CA ILE A 4 1.25 4.18 5.53
C ILE A 4 0.05 5.00 6.00
N LEU A 5 0.27 6.28 6.24
CA LEU A 5 -0.76 7.29 6.51
C LEU A 5 -0.92 8.17 5.27
N VAL A 6 -2.10 8.15 4.65
CA VAL A 6 -2.45 9.05 3.55
C VAL A 6 -3.25 10.22 4.11
N LEU A 7 -2.74 11.42 3.86
CA LEU A 7 -3.37 12.68 4.28
C LEU A 7 -3.79 13.48 3.05
N ASP A 8 -4.90 14.19 3.19
CA ASP A 8 -5.27 15.29 2.29
C ASP A 8 -5.74 16.47 3.14
N SER A 9 -5.14 17.64 2.91
CA SER A 9 -5.52 18.89 3.57
C SER A 9 -5.61 18.77 5.10
N GLY A 10 -4.67 18.03 5.70
CA GLY A 10 -4.60 17.79 7.15
C GLY A 10 -5.59 16.75 7.70
N ARG A 11 -6.35 16.07 6.84
CA ARG A 11 -7.29 15.00 7.22
C ARG A 11 -6.74 13.63 6.83
N VAL A 12 -6.95 12.64 7.70
CA VAL A 12 -6.62 11.25 7.40
C VAL A 12 -7.63 10.69 6.41
N LEU A 13 -7.13 10.18 5.28
CA LEU A 13 -7.95 9.47 4.30
C LEU A 13 -7.82 7.96 4.45
N GLU A 14 -6.58 7.48 4.61
CA GLU A 14 -6.28 6.05 4.71
C GLU A 14 -5.15 5.82 5.72
N TYR A 15 -5.21 4.72 6.45
CA TYR A 15 -4.16 4.28 7.36
C TYR A 15 -4.12 2.76 7.48
N ASP A 16 -3.20 2.11 6.77
CA ASP A 16 -3.00 0.66 6.88
C ASP A 16 -1.65 0.19 6.28
N ALA A 17 -1.44 -1.12 6.27
CA ALA A 17 -0.35 -1.78 5.57
C ALA A 17 -0.36 -1.45 4.06
N PRO A 18 0.81 -1.19 3.44
CA PRO A 18 0.89 -0.83 2.02
C PRO A 18 0.18 -1.81 1.08
N TYR A 19 0.27 -3.11 1.35
CA TYR A 19 -0.38 -4.13 0.52
C TYR A 19 -1.90 -4.02 0.51
N LEU A 20 -2.50 -3.81 1.69
CA LEU A 20 -3.94 -3.64 1.84
C LEU A 20 -4.41 -2.34 1.16
N LEU A 21 -3.66 -1.24 1.32
CA LEU A 21 -3.97 0.03 0.67
C LEU A 21 -3.87 -0.05 -0.86
N LEU A 22 -2.92 -0.80 -1.41
CA LEU A 22 -2.78 -1.01 -2.85
C LEU A 22 -3.87 -1.92 -3.45
N ASN A 23 -4.46 -2.80 -2.64
CA ASN A 23 -5.59 -3.64 -3.05
C ASN A 23 -6.94 -2.89 -3.02
N ASN A 24 -6.99 -1.68 -2.48
CA ASN A 24 -8.18 -0.85 -2.55
C ASN A 24 -8.27 -0.17 -3.94
N GLU A 25 -9.14 -0.70 -4.81
CA GLU A 25 -9.36 -0.17 -6.17
C GLU A 25 -9.72 1.32 -6.21
N LYS A 26 -10.42 1.82 -5.17
CA LYS A 26 -10.81 3.23 -5.04
C LYS A 26 -9.87 4.02 -4.13
N GLY A 27 -8.79 3.40 -3.66
CA GLY A 27 -7.85 3.97 -2.70
C GLY A 27 -7.02 5.11 -3.28
N HIS A 28 -6.85 6.16 -2.47
CA HIS A 28 -5.95 7.27 -2.69
C HIS A 28 -4.51 6.80 -2.79
N PHE A 29 -4.06 5.87 -1.93
CA PHE A 29 -2.70 5.36 -2.02
C PHE A 29 -2.44 4.66 -3.36
N LYS A 30 -3.35 3.76 -3.78
CA LYS A 30 -3.28 3.08 -5.09
C LYS A 30 -3.20 4.07 -6.23
N ARG A 31 -4.06 5.11 -6.21
CA ARG A 31 -4.09 6.15 -7.25
C ARG A 31 -2.77 6.93 -7.31
N LEU A 32 -2.19 7.30 -6.16
CA LEU A 32 -0.88 7.96 -6.11
C LEU A 32 0.22 7.07 -6.69
N VAL A 33 0.23 5.79 -6.34
CA VAL A 33 1.23 4.84 -6.85
C VAL A 33 1.09 4.61 -8.35
N SER A 34 -0.13 4.57 -8.89
CA SER A 34 -0.35 4.43 -10.33
C SER A 34 0.20 5.60 -11.16
N GLN A 35 0.32 6.79 -10.58
CA GLN A 35 0.88 7.96 -11.26
C GLN A 35 2.40 7.84 -11.51
N LEU A 36 3.07 6.90 -10.86
CA LEU A 36 4.49 6.60 -11.06
C LEU A 36 4.74 5.73 -12.31
N GLY A 37 3.68 5.27 -12.98
CA GLY A 37 3.74 4.39 -14.15
C GLY A 37 3.83 2.90 -13.79
N ASP A 38 3.36 2.06 -14.71
CA ASP A 38 3.08 0.63 -14.47
C ASP A 38 4.27 -0.16 -13.93
N LYS A 39 5.48 0.11 -14.43
CA LYS A 39 6.70 -0.58 -14.00
C LYS A 39 6.98 -0.35 -12.51
N ILE A 40 6.91 0.91 -12.06
CA ILE A 40 7.17 1.27 -10.66
C ILE A 40 6.02 0.79 -9.78
N ALA A 41 4.78 1.01 -10.22
CA ALA A 41 3.59 0.58 -9.49
C ALA A 41 3.60 -0.93 -9.23
N ASN A 42 3.91 -1.75 -10.24
CA ASN A 42 4.02 -3.20 -10.09
C ASN A 42 5.17 -3.60 -9.17
N SER A 43 6.34 -2.94 -9.25
CA SER A 43 7.46 -3.21 -8.35
C SER A 43 7.09 -2.94 -6.88
N LEU A 44 6.45 -1.80 -6.60
CA LEU A 44 6.00 -1.44 -5.25
C LEU A 44 4.93 -2.41 -4.74
N TYR A 45 4.02 -2.86 -5.61
CA TYR A 45 3.02 -3.86 -5.27
C TYR A 45 3.66 -5.20 -4.85
N GLN A 46 4.63 -5.71 -5.61
CA GLN A 46 5.31 -6.96 -5.26
C GLN A 46 6.09 -6.85 -3.95
N MET A 47 6.77 -5.71 -3.73
CA MET A 47 7.46 -5.45 -2.46
C MET A 47 6.49 -5.44 -1.27
N ALA A 48 5.37 -4.73 -1.40
CA ALA A 48 4.34 -4.65 -0.37
C ALA A 48 3.73 -6.02 -0.06
N LYS A 49 3.39 -6.79 -1.10
CA LYS A 49 2.85 -8.14 -1.00
C LYS A 49 3.82 -9.07 -0.25
N ASN A 50 5.08 -9.12 -0.68
CA ASN A 50 6.09 -9.98 -0.06
C ASN A 50 6.31 -9.61 1.42
N ALA A 51 6.28 -8.32 1.76
CA ALA A 51 6.41 -7.87 3.14
C ALA A 51 5.20 -8.28 4.00
N TYR A 52 3.98 -8.18 3.46
CA TYR A 52 2.74 -8.57 4.13
C TYR A 52 2.70 -10.09 4.39
N GLU A 53 2.96 -10.90 3.37
CA GLU A 53 2.94 -12.37 3.47
C GLU A 53 3.99 -12.91 4.43
N LYS A 54 5.20 -12.32 4.49
CA LYS A 54 6.21 -12.72 5.48
C LYS A 54 5.72 -12.58 6.92
N ILE A 55 4.96 -11.53 7.20
CA ILE A 55 4.46 -11.26 8.55
C ILE A 55 3.29 -12.19 8.88
N GLU A 56 2.36 -12.42 7.96
CA GLU A 56 1.29 -13.41 8.18
C GLU A 56 1.86 -14.81 8.46
N ASN A 57 2.87 -15.25 7.71
CA ASN A 57 3.50 -16.55 7.92
C ASN A 57 4.35 -16.64 9.20
N THR A 58 4.73 -15.53 9.82
CA THR A 58 5.48 -15.50 11.09
C THR A 58 4.53 -15.46 12.31
N ASN A 59 3.25 -15.15 12.09
CA ASN A 59 2.22 -15.12 13.14
C ASN A 59 1.45 -16.46 13.25
N LEU A 60 1.92 -17.50 12.57
CA LEU A 60 1.55 -18.91 12.70
C LEU A 60 2.68 -19.68 13.39
#